data_AF-A0A8J2YJB3-F1
#
_entry.id   AF-A0A8J2YJB3-F1
#
_cell.length_a   1.000
_cell.length_b   1.000
_cell.length_c   1.000
_cell.angle_alpha   90.00
_cell.angle_beta   90.00
_cell.angle_gamma   90.00
#
_symmetry.space_group_name_H-M   'P 1'
#
loop_
_entity.id
_entity.type
_entity.pdbx_description
1 polymer ?
#
loop_
_entity_poly.entity_id
_entity_poly.type
_entity_poly.pdbx_seq_one_letter_code
_entity_poly.pdbx_strand_id
1 'polypeptide(L)'
;MFIHKWKLKDQASFLTEVGKCLERGYSLAAAINLQSYQQKAFIQDCIDKLLNELSQGKAISEVFAQNNFSKDVCSFLYFAEKKGDLPSGFMEAGHLLHFREKQKQTLDRVLRYPFVLLWVFGVMVYVMVNHLLPSFEQIYTSLSIKTPFLIKVLLALSGHFFPLSLFLILVCLLICFLIFALQKRLSLRQKLSLLLRLPITSKPTKVYLTYLFSFHFGGLLQLGMSVNQALDLMAEQVYQPFIQSEARQVSFELHQGIALTDSIANRSYYLQELAVVIHNGQSYGRLGAMLFDYSGLVLRRMDLGIKKCFAMIQPVFFVLFAGLIILLFLSIMLPIFHMIDGI
;
A
#
# COMPACT_ATOMS: atom_id res chain seq x y z
N MET A 1 16.65 -19.94 12.18
CA MET A 1 16.86 -20.10 10.73
C MET A 1 16.28 -18.87 10.03
N PHE A 2 17.11 -17.91 9.63
CA PHE A 2 16.63 -16.71 8.92
C PHE A 2 16.16 -17.14 7.53
N ILE A 3 14.84 -17.20 7.33
CA ILE A 3 14.24 -17.41 6.00
C ILE A 3 14.68 -16.21 5.16
N HIS A 4 15.73 -16.40 4.37
CA HIS A 4 16.10 -15.44 3.36
C HIS A 4 14.90 -15.31 2.42
N LYS A 5 14.46 -14.09 2.17
CA LYS A 5 13.30 -13.78 1.35
C LYS A 5 13.78 -12.94 0.19
N TRP A 6 13.31 -13.26 -1.02
CA TRP A 6 13.60 -12.45 -2.18
C TRP A 6 13.16 -11.00 -1.92
N LYS A 7 14.01 -10.03 -2.28
CA LYS A 7 13.61 -8.63 -2.24
C LYS A 7 12.55 -8.39 -3.31
N LEU A 8 11.65 -7.44 -3.08
CA LEU A 8 10.60 -7.07 -4.04
C LEU A 8 11.19 -6.70 -5.42
N LYS A 9 12.33 -6.01 -5.45
CA LYS A 9 13.06 -5.68 -6.68
C LYS A 9 13.46 -6.90 -7.50
N ASP A 10 14.00 -7.90 -6.80
CA ASP A 10 14.53 -9.11 -7.41
C ASP A 10 13.36 -9.97 -7.94
N GLN A 11 12.26 -10.07 -7.17
CA GLN A 11 11.02 -10.71 -7.61
C GLN A 11 10.41 -10.01 -8.83
N ALA A 12 10.37 -8.67 -8.84
CA ALA A 12 9.81 -7.90 -9.93
C ALA A 12 10.59 -8.13 -11.23
N SER A 13 11.92 -7.99 -11.15
CA SER A 13 12.81 -8.17 -12.31
C SER A 13 12.73 -9.60 -12.83
N PHE A 14 12.75 -10.61 -11.95
CA PHE A 14 12.58 -12.01 -12.32
C PHE A 14 11.29 -12.27 -13.09
N LEU A 15 10.15 -11.82 -12.57
CA LEU A 15 8.85 -12.03 -13.24
C LEU A 15 8.81 -11.34 -14.61
N THR A 16 9.30 -10.10 -14.70
CA THR A 16 9.32 -9.35 -15.96
C THR A 16 10.24 -10.01 -17.00
N GLU A 17 11.44 -10.45 -16.62
CA GLU A 17 12.37 -11.09 -17.54
C GLU A 17 11.89 -12.48 -17.97
N VAL A 18 11.29 -13.27 -17.06
CA VAL A 18 10.62 -14.53 -17.44
C VAL A 18 9.51 -14.27 -18.46
N GLY A 19 8.65 -13.28 -18.22
CA GLY A 19 7.59 -12.90 -19.15
C GLY A 19 8.10 -12.53 -20.55
N LYS A 20 9.16 -11.71 -20.63
CA LYS A 20 9.82 -11.35 -21.90
C LYS A 20 10.43 -12.57 -22.61
N CYS A 21 11.02 -13.49 -21.87
CA CYS A 21 11.54 -14.74 -22.46
C CYS A 21 10.41 -15.60 -23.03
N LEU A 22 9.30 -15.73 -22.31
CA LEU A 22 8.13 -16.47 -22.81
C LEU A 22 7.55 -15.82 -24.08
N GLU A 23 7.46 -14.48 -24.12
CA GLU A 23 7.02 -13.72 -25.30
C GLU A 23 7.92 -13.98 -26.52
N ARG A 24 9.23 -14.17 -26.27
CA ARG A 24 10.23 -14.53 -27.29
C ARG A 24 10.22 -16.02 -27.67
N GLY A 25 9.30 -16.83 -27.12
CA GLY A 25 9.12 -18.23 -27.47
C GLY A 25 9.98 -19.21 -26.67
N TYR A 26 10.65 -18.79 -25.59
CA TYR A 26 11.34 -19.71 -24.70
C TYR A 26 10.34 -20.54 -23.89
N SER A 27 10.68 -21.81 -23.59
CA SER A 27 9.89 -22.59 -22.64
C SER A 27 9.97 -22.00 -21.23
N LEU A 28 8.96 -22.21 -20.39
CA LEU A 28 8.93 -21.71 -19.02
C LEU A 28 10.15 -22.14 -18.20
N ALA A 29 10.54 -23.42 -18.32
CA ALA A 29 11.72 -23.94 -17.65
C ALA A 29 13.00 -23.25 -18.11
N ALA A 30 13.16 -23.05 -19.43
CA ALA A 30 14.32 -22.34 -19.97
C ALA A 30 14.36 -20.87 -19.53
N ALA A 31 13.22 -20.17 -19.59
CA ALA A 31 13.08 -18.79 -19.17
C ALA A 31 13.45 -18.59 -17.69
N ILE A 32 12.95 -19.47 -16.80
CA ILE A 32 13.27 -19.44 -15.38
C ILE A 32 14.75 -19.79 -15.13
N ASN A 33 15.28 -20.81 -15.81
CA ASN A 33 16.67 -21.22 -15.64
C ASN A 33 17.67 -20.14 -16.11
N LEU A 34 17.35 -19.38 -17.16
CA LEU A 34 18.18 -18.24 -17.58
C LEU A 34 18.34 -17.19 -16.47
N GLN A 35 17.35 -17.05 -15.59
CA GLN A 35 17.42 -16.13 -14.46
C GLN A 35 18.27 -16.64 -13.29
N SER A 36 18.72 -17.91 -13.31
CA SER A 36 19.61 -18.47 -12.28
C SER A 36 21.08 -18.05 -12.47
N TYR A 37 21.44 -17.63 -13.69
CA TYR A 37 22.81 -17.30 -14.06
C TYR A 37 23.30 -16.03 -13.34
N GLN A 38 24.52 -16.09 -12.77
CA GLN A 38 25.16 -14.98 -12.02
C GLN A 38 24.35 -14.42 -10.84
N GLN A 39 23.38 -15.16 -10.31
CA GLN A 39 22.64 -14.79 -9.11
C GLN A 39 23.35 -15.24 -7.82
N LYS A 40 22.87 -14.72 -6.69
CA LYS A 40 23.31 -15.17 -5.37
C LYS A 40 22.89 -16.62 -5.13
N ALA A 41 23.70 -17.40 -4.42
CA ALA A 41 23.42 -18.81 -4.09
C ALA A 41 22.00 -19.04 -3.56
N PHE A 42 21.53 -18.18 -2.64
CA PHE A 42 20.17 -18.25 -2.12
C PHE A 42 19.06 -18.11 -3.19
N ILE A 43 19.26 -17.26 -4.20
CA ILE A 43 18.29 -17.07 -5.29
C ILE A 43 18.30 -18.29 -6.21
N GLN A 44 19.48 -18.87 -6.46
CA GLN A 44 19.63 -20.11 -7.23
C GLN A 44 18.89 -21.27 -6.57
N ASP A 45 19.09 -21.49 -5.26
CA ASP A 45 18.36 -22.52 -4.50
C ASP A 45 16.83 -22.37 -4.60
N CYS A 46 16.33 -21.12 -4.62
CA CYS A 46 14.92 -20.86 -4.82
C CYS A 46 14.46 -21.17 -6.25
N ILE A 47 15.25 -20.81 -7.26
CA ILE A 47 14.94 -21.10 -8.67
C ILE A 47 14.94 -22.61 -8.92
N ASP A 48 15.90 -23.34 -8.36
CA ASP A 48 15.98 -24.80 -8.49
C ASP A 48 14.77 -25.49 -7.85
N LYS A 49 14.32 -24.99 -6.68
CA LYS A 49 13.06 -25.45 -6.06
C LYS A 49 11.84 -25.17 -6.93
N LEU A 50 11.73 -23.97 -7.50
CA LEU A 50 10.65 -23.61 -8.43
C LEU A 50 10.64 -24.56 -9.63
N LEU A 51 11.79 -24.78 -10.27
CA LEU A 51 11.92 -25.66 -11.43
C LEU A 51 11.57 -27.11 -11.10
N ASN A 52 12.01 -27.63 -9.95
CA ASN A 52 11.68 -28.98 -9.51
C ASN A 52 10.17 -29.13 -9.29
N GLU A 53 9.53 -28.19 -8.58
CA GLU A 53 8.08 -28.24 -8.35
C GLU A 53 7.26 -28.11 -9.65
N LEU A 54 7.70 -27.27 -10.59
CA LEU A 54 7.07 -27.16 -11.91
C LEU A 54 7.24 -28.45 -12.74
N SER A 55 8.40 -29.10 -12.66
CA SER A 55 8.67 -30.37 -13.35
C SER A 55 7.78 -31.52 -12.86
N GLN A 56 7.27 -31.43 -11.64
CA GLN A 56 6.31 -32.37 -11.06
C GLN A 56 4.86 -32.13 -11.54
N GLY A 57 4.63 -31.12 -12.40
CA GLY A 57 3.31 -30.81 -12.96
C GLY A 57 2.38 -30.04 -12.01
N LYS A 58 2.92 -29.45 -10.93
CA LYS A 58 2.14 -28.54 -10.07
C LYS A 58 1.79 -27.27 -10.83
N ALA A 59 0.62 -26.69 -10.53
CA ALA A 59 0.16 -25.45 -11.13
C ALA A 59 1.12 -24.28 -10.80
N ILE A 60 1.36 -23.40 -11.78
CA ILE A 60 2.31 -22.29 -11.64
C ILE A 60 1.93 -21.40 -10.46
N SER A 61 0.65 -21.07 -10.32
CA SER A 61 0.18 -20.22 -9.23
C SER A 61 0.38 -20.85 -7.84
N GLU A 62 0.36 -22.19 -7.75
CA GLU A 62 0.60 -22.93 -6.50
C GLU A 62 2.08 -22.90 -6.11
N VAL A 63 2.96 -23.19 -7.07
CA VAL A 63 4.42 -23.17 -6.89
C VAL A 63 4.90 -21.80 -6.42
N PHE A 64 4.41 -20.72 -7.04
CA PHE A 64 4.76 -19.37 -6.64
C PHE A 64 4.18 -18.99 -5.27
N ALA A 65 3.00 -19.49 -4.90
CA ALA A 65 2.42 -19.28 -3.58
C ALA A 65 3.26 -19.94 -2.47
N GLN A 66 3.77 -21.16 -2.71
CA GLN A 66 4.67 -21.89 -1.79
C GLN A 66 6.01 -21.15 -1.60
N ASN A 67 6.47 -20.43 -2.63
CA ASN A 67 7.73 -19.70 -2.64
C ASN A 67 7.63 -18.22 -2.20
N ASN A 68 6.66 -17.89 -1.33
CA ASN A 68 6.50 -16.58 -0.69
C ASN A 68 6.21 -15.39 -1.64
N PHE A 69 5.68 -15.65 -2.84
CA PHE A 69 5.15 -14.57 -3.68
C PHE A 69 3.81 -14.06 -3.14
N SER A 70 3.50 -12.79 -3.43
CA SER A 70 2.25 -12.18 -2.96
C SER A 70 1.03 -12.85 -3.62
N LYS A 71 -0.11 -12.84 -2.93
CA LYS A 71 -1.37 -13.39 -3.46
C LYS A 71 -1.80 -12.75 -4.78
N ASP A 72 -1.53 -11.46 -4.97
CA ASP A 72 -1.86 -10.78 -6.22
C ASP A 72 -1.06 -11.38 -7.38
N VAL A 73 0.27 -11.56 -7.23
CA VAL A 73 1.11 -12.25 -8.22
C VAL A 73 0.57 -13.64 -8.55
N CYS A 74 0.22 -14.42 -7.53
CA CYS A 74 -0.34 -15.76 -7.72
C CYS A 74 -1.67 -15.72 -8.49
N SER A 75 -2.51 -14.70 -8.24
CA SER A 75 -3.75 -14.47 -8.98
C SER A 75 -3.49 -14.14 -10.46
N PHE A 76 -2.52 -13.28 -10.78
CA PHE A 76 -2.14 -12.99 -12.16
C PHE A 76 -1.66 -14.26 -12.88
N LEU A 77 -0.78 -15.02 -12.23
CA LEU A 77 -0.26 -16.27 -12.80
C LEU A 77 -1.35 -17.33 -12.97
N TYR A 78 -2.29 -17.45 -12.03
CA TYR A 78 -3.44 -18.36 -12.14
C TYR A 78 -4.29 -18.05 -13.38
N PHE A 79 -4.68 -16.78 -13.56
CA PHE A 79 -5.50 -16.41 -14.71
C PHE A 79 -4.74 -16.57 -16.02
N ALA A 80 -3.45 -16.24 -16.04
CA ALA A 80 -2.58 -16.40 -17.20
C ALA A 80 -2.39 -17.86 -17.60
N GLU A 81 -2.22 -18.76 -16.63
CA GLU A 81 -2.12 -20.21 -16.83
C GLU A 81 -3.40 -20.77 -17.42
N LYS A 82 -4.57 -20.39 -16.87
CA LYS A 82 -5.89 -20.80 -17.39
C LYS A 82 -6.20 -20.22 -18.78
N LYS A 83 -5.68 -19.03 -19.06
CA LYS A 83 -5.77 -18.32 -20.35
C LYS A 83 -4.82 -18.88 -21.42
N GLY A 84 -3.76 -19.58 -21.02
CA GLY A 84 -2.66 -19.95 -21.93
C GLY A 84 -1.77 -18.77 -22.35
N ASP A 85 -1.81 -17.64 -21.65
CA ASP A 85 -1.00 -16.44 -21.91
C ASP A 85 -0.12 -16.12 -20.69
N LEU A 86 0.79 -17.04 -20.42
CA LEU A 86 1.82 -16.86 -19.41
C LEU A 86 2.71 -15.64 -19.67
N PRO A 87 3.14 -15.29 -20.91
CA PRO A 87 3.94 -14.10 -21.15
C PRO A 87 3.34 -12.83 -20.51
N SER A 88 2.09 -12.52 -20.83
CA SER A 88 1.39 -11.36 -20.27
C SER A 88 1.20 -11.48 -18.75
N GLY A 89 0.86 -12.68 -18.25
CA GLY A 89 0.70 -12.93 -16.82
C GLY A 89 1.94 -12.60 -15.98
N PHE A 90 3.10 -13.07 -16.45
CA PHE A 90 4.39 -12.80 -15.81
C PHE A 90 4.78 -11.32 -15.91
N MET A 91 4.58 -10.70 -17.07
CA MET A 91 4.85 -9.26 -17.26
C MET A 91 4.00 -8.39 -16.34
N GLU A 92 2.71 -8.66 -16.22
CA GLU A 92 1.79 -7.89 -15.38
C GLU A 92 2.06 -8.11 -13.88
N ALA A 93 2.36 -9.34 -13.48
CA ALA A 93 2.81 -9.62 -12.13
C ALA A 93 4.13 -8.89 -11.78
N GLY A 94 5.08 -8.85 -12.72
CA GLY A 94 6.32 -8.09 -12.58
C GLY A 94 6.10 -6.58 -12.51
N HIS A 95 5.23 -6.03 -13.38
CA HIS A 95 4.86 -4.63 -13.38
C HIS A 95 4.19 -4.21 -12.05
N LEU A 96 3.31 -5.05 -11.49
CA LEU A 96 2.72 -4.83 -10.17
C LEU A 96 3.80 -4.74 -9.08
N LEU A 97 4.79 -5.63 -9.09
CA LEU A 97 5.86 -5.61 -8.09
C LEU A 97 6.81 -4.42 -8.28
N HIS A 98 7.14 -4.04 -9.52
CA HIS A 98 7.90 -2.82 -9.81
C HIS A 98 7.14 -1.58 -9.34
N PHE A 99 5.83 -1.54 -9.56
CA PHE A 99 4.97 -0.48 -9.05
C PHE A 99 5.08 -0.39 -7.51
N ARG A 100 4.94 -1.51 -6.80
CA ARG A 100 5.09 -1.57 -5.33
C ARG A 100 6.47 -1.14 -4.85
N GLU A 101 7.52 -1.57 -5.53
CA GLU A 101 8.88 -1.19 -5.21
C GLU A 101 9.09 0.32 -5.36
N LYS A 102 8.61 0.90 -6.46
CA LYS A 102 8.67 2.35 -6.71
C LYS A 102 7.92 3.13 -5.64
N GLN A 103 6.75 2.65 -5.20
CA GLN A 103 6.02 3.30 -4.10
C GLN A 103 6.80 3.22 -2.80
N LYS A 104 7.40 2.07 -2.47
CA LYS A 104 8.26 1.94 -1.29
C LYS A 104 9.45 2.89 -1.32
N GLN A 105 10.18 2.95 -2.45
CA GLN A 105 11.31 3.87 -2.60
C GLN A 105 10.89 5.34 -2.50
N THR A 106 9.72 5.68 -3.04
CA THR A 106 9.16 7.04 -2.94
C THR A 106 8.82 7.36 -1.49
N LEU A 107 8.19 6.44 -0.76
CA LEU A 107 7.90 6.59 0.66
C LEU A 107 9.18 6.77 1.48
N ASP A 108 10.18 5.90 1.28
CA ASP A 108 11.47 5.96 1.97
C ASP A 108 12.18 7.29 1.72
N ARG A 109 12.06 7.83 0.49
CA ARG A 109 12.63 9.15 0.13
C ARG A 109 11.87 10.30 0.82
N VAL A 110 10.54 10.27 0.77
CA VAL A 110 9.69 11.33 1.31
C VAL A 110 9.76 11.40 2.83
N LEU A 111 9.84 10.25 3.52
CA LEU A 111 9.93 10.20 4.98
C LEU A 111 11.32 10.54 5.53
N ARG A 112 12.38 10.38 4.74
CA ARG A 112 13.75 10.68 5.17
C ARG A 112 13.89 12.11 5.70
N TYR A 113 13.26 13.08 5.04
CA TYR A 113 13.35 14.49 5.43
C TYR A 113 12.64 14.77 6.78
N PRO A 114 11.35 14.39 6.99
CA PRO A 114 10.71 14.44 8.29
C PRO A 114 11.51 13.79 9.42
N PHE A 115 12.17 12.65 9.19
CA PHE A 115 12.99 11.99 10.23
C PHE A 115 14.20 12.82 10.64
N VAL A 116 14.94 13.39 9.68
CA VAL A 116 16.08 14.28 9.99
C VAL A 116 15.59 15.52 10.74
N LEU A 117 14.49 16.11 10.29
CA LEU A 117 13.89 17.29 10.94
C LEU A 117 13.45 16.99 12.38
N LEU A 118 12.75 15.87 12.60
CA LEU A 118 12.34 15.41 13.93
C LEU A 118 13.54 15.11 14.83
N TRP A 119 14.63 14.59 14.27
CA TRP A 119 15.85 14.32 15.03
C TRP A 119 16.54 15.61 15.49
N VAL A 120 16.79 16.56 14.58
CA VAL A 120 17.35 17.89 14.91
C VAL A 120 16.45 18.60 15.93
N PHE A 121 15.14 18.51 15.73
CA PHE A 121 14.17 19.06 16.65
C PHE A 121 14.23 18.42 18.04
N GLY A 122 14.31 17.09 18.12
CA GLY A 122 14.46 16.37 19.38
C GLY A 122 15.69 16.80 20.15
N VAL A 123 16.82 17.02 19.46
CA VAL A 123 18.05 17.57 20.06
C VAL A 123 17.81 19.00 20.58
N MET A 124 17.15 19.86 19.80
CA MET A 124 16.85 21.24 20.21
C MET A 124 15.96 21.31 21.46
N VAL A 125 14.89 20.51 21.51
CA VAL A 125 14.02 20.40 22.68
C VAL A 125 14.77 19.85 23.88
N TYR A 126 15.60 18.83 23.68
CA TYR A 126 16.41 18.24 24.74
C TYR A 126 17.32 19.30 25.40
N VAL A 127 18.01 20.12 24.58
CA VAL A 127 18.86 21.20 25.09
C VAL A 127 18.01 22.25 25.81
N MET A 128 16.89 22.66 25.23
CA MET A 128 16.02 23.67 25.83
C MET A 128 15.50 23.21 27.20
N VAL A 129 15.05 21.97 27.30
CA VAL A 129 14.47 21.41 28.52
C VAL A 129 15.51 21.22 29.62
N ASN A 130 16.68 20.66 29.30
CA ASN A 130 17.65 20.29 30.32
C ASN A 130 18.63 21.42 30.68
N HIS A 131 18.85 22.39 29.79
CA HIS A 131 19.79 23.47 30.02
C HIS A 131 19.11 24.85 30.12
N LEU A 132 18.21 25.21 29.19
CA LEU A 132 17.65 26.57 29.16
C LEU A 132 16.56 26.79 30.22
N LEU A 133 15.59 25.88 30.30
CA LEU A 133 14.44 25.97 31.20
C LEU A 133 14.84 26.11 32.69
N PRO A 134 15.78 25.30 33.23
CA PRO A 134 16.24 25.44 34.62
C PRO A 134 16.90 26.79 34.90
N SER A 135 17.67 27.33 33.95
CA SER A 135 18.27 28.65 34.08
C SER A 135 17.21 29.75 34.18
N PHE A 136 16.12 29.66 33.40
CA PHE A 136 15.01 30.60 33.52
C PHE A 136 14.30 30.47 34.87
N GLU A 137 14.04 29.26 35.36
CA GLU A 137 13.42 29.03 36.66
C GLU A 137 14.22 29.68 37.81
N GLN A 138 15.56 29.58 37.77
CA GLN A 138 16.44 30.25 38.73
C GLN A 138 16.32 31.78 38.67
N ILE A 139 16.19 32.36 37.48
CA ILE A 139 16.00 33.81 37.32
C ILE A 139 14.63 34.25 37.86
N TYR A 140 13.56 33.52 37.53
CA TYR A 140 12.21 33.83 38.01
C TYR A 140 12.07 33.74 39.53
N THR A 141 12.66 32.71 40.13
CA THR A 141 12.69 32.55 41.59
C THR A 141 13.50 33.67 42.26
N SER A 142 14.62 34.08 41.66
CA SER A 142 15.44 35.21 42.14
C SER A 142 14.72 36.56 42.05
N LEU A 143 13.92 36.79 41.00
CA LEU A 143 13.17 38.02 40.78
C LEU A 143 11.79 38.03 41.46
N SER A 144 11.39 36.94 42.13
CA SER A 144 10.04 36.77 42.73
C SER A 144 8.88 36.96 41.74
N ILE A 145 9.13 36.78 40.43
CA ILE A 145 8.14 36.93 39.37
C ILE A 145 7.41 35.59 39.19
N LYS A 146 6.08 35.63 39.01
CA LYS A 146 5.28 34.43 38.73
C LYS A 146 5.71 33.80 37.41
N THR A 147 6.12 32.53 37.45
CA THR A 147 6.47 31.76 36.26
C THR A 147 5.28 31.70 35.29
N PRO A 148 5.44 32.11 34.01
CA PRO A 148 4.38 32.04 33.02
C PRO A 148 3.82 30.63 32.83
N PHE A 149 2.52 30.55 32.53
CA PHE A 149 1.81 29.28 32.34
C PHE A 149 2.47 28.37 31.29
N LEU A 150 2.95 28.96 30.18
CA LEU A 150 3.57 28.22 29.08
C LEU A 150 4.83 27.47 29.52
N ILE A 151 5.65 28.08 30.41
CA ILE A 151 6.86 27.48 30.98
C ILE A 151 6.50 26.36 31.96
N LYS A 152 5.46 26.53 32.78
CA LYS A 152 4.97 25.47 33.68
C LYS A 152 4.49 24.23 32.93
N VAL A 153 3.78 24.43 31.81
CA VAL A 153 3.36 23.33 30.93
C VAL A 153 4.56 22.61 30.33
N LEU A 154 5.59 23.36 29.87
CA LEU A 154 6.80 22.78 29.33
C LEU A 154 7.64 22.02 30.37
N LEU A 155 7.74 22.51 31.61
CA LEU A 155 8.40 21.81 32.72
C LEU A 155 7.63 20.55 33.15
N ALA A 156 6.30 20.61 33.16
CA ALA A 156 5.49 19.42 33.45
C ALA A 156 5.66 18.35 32.36
N LEU A 157 5.75 18.77 31.09
CA LEU A 157 6.01 17.88 29.95
C LEU A 157 7.46 17.36 29.93
N SER A 158 8.44 18.13 30.39
CA SER A 158 9.84 17.69 30.44
C SER A 158 10.09 16.61 31.48
N GLY A 159 9.54 16.76 32.69
CA GLY A 159 9.62 15.74 33.74
C GLY A 159 8.99 14.40 33.33
N HIS A 160 8.07 14.44 32.37
CA HIS A 160 7.41 13.27 31.79
C HIS A 160 7.89 12.94 30.37
N PHE A 161 8.91 13.59 29.82
CA PHE A 161 9.26 13.40 28.40
C PHE A 161 9.74 11.97 28.09
N PHE A 162 10.49 11.37 29.02
CA PHE A 162 10.93 9.98 28.92
C PHE A 162 9.75 8.98 29.03
N PRO A 163 8.87 9.06 30.07
CA PRO A 163 7.70 8.18 30.13
C PRO A 163 6.64 8.48 29.05
N LEU A 164 6.48 9.72 28.58
CA LEU A 164 5.53 10.09 27.51
C LEU A 164 6.00 9.61 26.13
N SER A 165 7.30 9.69 25.84
CA SER A 165 7.85 9.13 24.60
C SER A 165 7.76 7.60 24.57
N LEU A 166 8.05 6.93 25.69
CA LEU A 166 7.78 5.50 25.88
C LEU A 166 6.29 5.17 25.78
N PHE A 167 5.40 6.00 26.35
CA PHE A 167 3.94 5.84 26.25
C PHE A 167 3.45 5.98 24.80
N LEU A 168 3.94 6.96 24.05
CA LEU A 168 3.61 7.14 22.63
C LEU A 168 4.10 5.97 21.78
N ILE A 169 5.30 5.45 22.06
CA ILE A 169 5.81 4.23 21.42
C ILE A 169 4.95 3.02 21.78
N LEU A 170 4.56 2.87 23.04
CA LEU A 170 3.70 1.78 23.52
C LEU A 170 2.30 1.84 22.89
N VAL A 171 1.71 3.04 22.80
CA VAL A 171 0.43 3.29 22.11
C VAL A 171 0.55 3.01 20.63
N CYS A 172 1.63 3.42 19.97
CA CYS A 172 1.89 3.11 18.57
C CYS A 172 2.00 1.59 18.34
N LEU A 173 2.76 0.89 19.18
CA LEU A 173 2.90 -0.57 19.14
C LEU A 173 1.56 -1.27 19.42
N LEU A 174 0.77 -0.77 20.37
CA LEU A 174 -0.55 -1.30 20.69
C LEU A 174 -1.52 -1.11 19.52
N ILE A 175 -1.52 0.06 18.87
CA ILE A 175 -2.31 0.34 17.67
C ILE A 175 -1.87 -0.57 16.53
N CYS A 176 -0.56 -0.71 16.28
CA CYS A 176 -0.03 -1.62 15.27
C CYS A 176 -0.41 -3.08 15.56
N PHE A 177 -0.35 -3.51 16.83
CA PHE A 177 -0.76 -4.84 17.27
C PHE A 177 -2.26 -5.06 17.11
N LEU A 178 -3.09 -4.09 17.49
CA LEU A 178 -4.54 -4.12 17.31
C LEU A 178 -4.91 -4.19 15.82
N ILE A 179 -4.29 -3.36 14.97
CA ILE A 179 -4.49 -3.41 13.52
C ILE A 179 -4.08 -4.78 12.98
N PHE A 180 -2.94 -5.32 13.39
CA PHE A 180 -2.48 -6.64 12.97
C PHE A 180 -3.40 -7.78 13.44
N ALA A 181 -3.86 -7.73 14.69
CA ALA A 181 -4.77 -8.70 15.29
C ALA A 181 -6.17 -8.65 14.64
N LEU A 182 -6.69 -7.44 14.40
CA LEU A 182 -7.94 -7.21 13.68
C LEU A 182 -7.83 -7.67 12.22
N GLN A 183 -6.68 -7.45 11.56
CA GLN A 183 -6.43 -7.97 10.22
C GLN A 183 -6.46 -9.50 10.16
N LYS A 184 -6.08 -10.22 11.21
CA LYS A 184 -6.19 -11.68 11.23
C LYS A 184 -7.61 -12.19 11.52
N ARG A 185 -8.39 -11.47 12.34
CA ARG A 185 -9.71 -11.93 12.79
C ARG A 185 -10.89 -11.47 11.94
N LEU A 186 -10.79 -10.32 11.27
CA LEU A 186 -11.92 -9.76 10.51
C LEU A 186 -12.13 -10.48 9.18
N SER A 187 -13.41 -10.74 8.87
CA SER A 187 -13.80 -11.24 7.55
C SER A 187 -13.54 -10.19 6.47
N LEU A 188 -13.39 -10.63 5.21
CA LEU A 188 -13.15 -9.74 4.08
C LEU A 188 -14.20 -8.60 4.01
N ARG A 189 -15.48 -8.93 4.21
CA ARG A 189 -16.59 -7.96 4.19
C ARG A 189 -16.45 -6.90 5.29
N GLN A 190 -16.03 -7.30 6.49
CA GLN A 190 -15.81 -6.36 7.61
C GLN A 190 -14.59 -5.46 7.37
N LYS A 191 -13.52 -5.99 6.77
CA LYS A 191 -12.34 -5.18 6.40
C LYS A 191 -12.70 -4.13 5.36
N LEU A 192 -13.41 -4.54 4.31
CA LEU A 192 -13.84 -3.64 3.25
C LEU A 192 -14.79 -2.56 3.77
N SER A 193 -15.75 -2.92 4.62
CA SER A 193 -16.69 -1.93 5.18
C SER A 193 -15.97 -0.88 6.05
N LEU A 194 -14.98 -1.29 6.85
CA LEU A 194 -14.15 -0.35 7.63
C LEU A 194 -13.32 0.57 6.73
N LEU A 195 -12.66 0.01 5.71
CA LEU A 195 -11.84 0.78 4.76
C LEU A 195 -12.65 1.78 3.94
N LEU A 196 -13.89 1.44 3.60
CA LEU A 196 -14.77 2.30 2.80
C LEU A 196 -15.43 3.42 3.61
N ARG A 197 -15.58 3.24 4.93
CA ARG A 197 -16.14 4.26 5.84
C ARG A 197 -15.18 5.41 6.12
N LEU A 198 -13.87 5.13 6.16
CA LEU A 198 -12.86 6.15 6.42
C LEU A 198 -12.57 6.94 5.13
N PRO A 199 -12.74 8.28 5.11
CA PRO A 199 -12.61 9.09 3.89
C PRO A 199 -11.20 9.02 3.29
N ILE A 200 -10.18 8.80 4.13
CA ILE A 200 -8.77 8.69 3.73
C ILE A 200 -8.52 7.38 2.96
N THR A 201 -9.10 6.26 3.40
CA THR A 201 -8.89 4.93 2.79
C THR A 201 -9.95 4.55 1.76
N SER A 202 -11.10 5.22 1.76
CA SER A 202 -12.21 4.91 0.86
C SER A 202 -11.82 5.08 -0.60
N LYS A 203 -11.33 6.26 -0.99
CA LYS A 203 -10.90 6.54 -2.38
C LYS A 203 -9.86 5.57 -2.93
N PRO A 204 -8.70 5.32 -2.26
CA PRO A 204 -7.70 4.39 -2.79
C PRO A 204 -8.22 2.96 -2.85
N THR A 205 -9.06 2.54 -1.89
CA THR A 205 -9.68 1.21 -1.92
C THR A 205 -10.59 1.06 -3.13
N LYS A 206 -11.43 2.06 -3.45
CA LYS A 206 -12.30 2.01 -4.63
C LYS A 206 -11.50 1.90 -5.93
N VAL A 207 -10.47 2.73 -6.07
CA VAL A 207 -9.56 2.71 -7.24
C VAL A 207 -8.92 1.33 -7.39
N TYR A 208 -8.42 0.74 -6.29
CA TYR A 208 -7.79 -0.58 -6.31
C TYR A 208 -8.75 -1.70 -6.70
N LEU A 209 -9.94 -1.74 -6.10
CA LEU A 209 -10.94 -2.77 -6.40
C LEU A 209 -11.46 -2.66 -7.84
N THR A 210 -11.72 -1.43 -8.31
CA THR A 210 -12.09 -1.18 -9.71
C THR A 210 -11.00 -1.63 -10.67
N TYR A 211 -9.73 -1.35 -10.38
CA TYR A 211 -8.60 -1.83 -11.18
C TYR A 211 -8.58 -3.36 -11.27
N LEU A 212 -8.60 -4.05 -10.12
CA LEU A 212 -8.53 -5.52 -10.10
C LEU A 212 -9.68 -6.17 -10.88
N PHE A 213 -10.92 -5.71 -10.67
CA PHE A 213 -12.08 -6.26 -11.37
C PHE A 213 -11.99 -6.00 -12.87
N SER A 214 -11.75 -4.75 -13.28
CA SER A 214 -11.71 -4.38 -14.70
C SER A 214 -10.56 -5.06 -15.45
N PHE A 215 -9.40 -5.19 -14.81
CA PHE A 215 -8.23 -5.84 -15.39
C PHE A 215 -8.49 -7.33 -15.63
N HIS A 216 -8.90 -8.07 -14.60
CA HIS A 216 -9.12 -9.53 -14.74
C HIS A 216 -10.31 -9.81 -15.65
N PHE A 217 -11.44 -9.17 -15.43
CA PHE A 217 -12.65 -9.41 -16.22
C PHE A 217 -12.45 -8.97 -17.68
N GLY A 218 -11.89 -7.78 -17.91
CA GLY A 218 -11.57 -7.31 -19.26
C GLY A 218 -10.56 -8.20 -19.98
N GLY A 219 -9.50 -8.61 -19.29
CA GLY A 219 -8.45 -9.48 -19.83
C GLY A 219 -8.93 -10.90 -20.18
N LEU A 220 -9.91 -11.43 -19.44
CA LEU A 220 -10.56 -12.71 -19.74
C LEU A 220 -11.49 -12.59 -20.96
N LEU A 221 -12.29 -11.53 -21.03
CA LEU A 221 -13.18 -11.27 -22.16
C LEU A 221 -12.43 -10.98 -23.47
N GLN A 222 -11.27 -10.34 -23.42
CA GLN A 222 -10.44 -10.11 -24.61
C GLN A 222 -9.99 -11.40 -25.32
N LEU A 223 -10.05 -12.54 -24.64
CA LEU A 223 -9.68 -13.84 -25.20
C LEU A 223 -10.85 -14.55 -25.86
N GLY A 224 -11.99 -13.88 -25.96
CA GLY A 224 -13.21 -14.46 -26.49
C GLY A 224 -13.99 -15.30 -25.47
N MET A 225 -13.62 -15.29 -24.18
CA MET A 225 -14.48 -15.89 -23.15
C MET A 225 -15.82 -15.15 -23.08
N SER A 226 -16.91 -15.91 -22.89
CA SER A 226 -18.20 -15.29 -22.58
C SER A 226 -18.19 -14.67 -21.17
N VAL A 227 -19.12 -13.77 -20.91
CA VAL A 227 -19.28 -13.12 -19.58
C VAL A 227 -19.40 -14.16 -18.46
N ASN A 228 -20.21 -15.20 -18.67
CA ASN A 228 -20.42 -16.24 -17.66
C ASN A 228 -19.14 -17.05 -17.41
N GLN A 229 -18.46 -17.48 -18.48
CA GLN A 229 -17.18 -18.21 -18.37
C GLN A 229 -16.12 -17.41 -17.61
N ALA A 230 -16.02 -16.11 -17.90
CA ALA A 230 -15.07 -15.24 -17.21
C ALA A 230 -15.41 -15.08 -15.72
N LEU A 231 -16.70 -14.92 -15.37
CA LEU A 231 -17.15 -14.83 -13.98
C LEU A 231 -16.94 -16.14 -13.21
N ASP A 232 -17.21 -17.28 -13.83
CA ASP A 232 -17.02 -18.60 -13.22
C ASP A 232 -15.53 -18.83 -12.91
N LEU A 233 -14.64 -18.52 -13.86
CA LEU A 233 -13.20 -18.63 -13.65
C LEU A 233 -12.70 -17.68 -12.55
N MET A 234 -13.24 -16.46 -12.49
CA MET A 234 -12.94 -15.51 -11.40
C MET A 234 -13.46 -15.99 -10.04
N ALA A 235 -14.52 -16.80 -10.01
CA ALA A 235 -15.11 -17.39 -8.80
C ALA A 235 -14.38 -18.65 -8.30
N GLU A 236 -13.54 -19.28 -9.13
CA GLU A 236 -12.77 -20.48 -8.78
C GLU A 236 -11.45 -20.16 -8.06
N GLN A 237 -10.81 -19.03 -8.38
CA GLN A 237 -9.50 -18.71 -7.80
C GLN A 237 -9.54 -18.44 -6.29
N VAL A 238 -8.48 -18.85 -5.59
CA VAL A 238 -8.39 -18.84 -4.11
C VAL A 238 -7.48 -17.72 -3.58
N TYR A 239 -6.78 -17.02 -4.47
CA TYR A 239 -5.74 -16.06 -4.10
C TYR A 239 -6.31 -14.71 -3.69
N GLN A 240 -7.41 -14.28 -4.33
CA GLN A 240 -8.05 -12.99 -4.10
C GLN A 240 -9.52 -13.18 -3.68
N PRO A 241 -9.82 -13.26 -2.36
CA PRO A 241 -11.16 -13.56 -1.88
C PRO A 241 -12.21 -12.52 -2.27
N PHE A 242 -11.80 -11.25 -2.48
CA PHE A 242 -12.70 -10.21 -2.99
C PHE A 242 -13.22 -10.57 -4.36
N ILE A 243 -12.33 -10.75 -5.35
CA ILE A 243 -12.68 -11.11 -6.72
C ILE A 243 -13.49 -12.41 -6.76
N GLN A 244 -13.12 -13.40 -5.95
CA GLN A 244 -13.86 -14.65 -5.83
C GLN A 244 -15.32 -14.41 -5.38
N SER A 245 -15.52 -13.70 -4.27
CA SER A 245 -16.86 -13.42 -3.75
C SER A 245 -17.68 -12.52 -4.68
N GLU A 246 -16.99 -11.62 -5.36
CA GLU A 246 -17.58 -10.66 -6.27
C GLU A 246 -18.12 -11.34 -7.52
N ALA A 247 -17.30 -12.17 -8.16
CA ALA A 247 -17.69 -12.85 -9.39
C ALA A 247 -18.85 -13.82 -9.14
N ARG A 248 -18.88 -14.51 -7.99
CA ARG A 248 -20.03 -15.34 -7.57
C ARG A 248 -21.31 -14.51 -7.45
N GLN A 249 -21.23 -13.35 -6.82
CA GLN A 249 -22.40 -12.49 -6.62
C GLN A 249 -22.91 -11.94 -7.95
N VAL A 250 -22.00 -11.47 -8.81
CA VAL A 250 -22.36 -10.94 -10.14
C VAL A 250 -22.95 -12.06 -11.00
N SER A 251 -22.33 -13.24 -11.06
CA SER A 251 -22.88 -14.40 -11.78
C SER A 251 -24.30 -14.76 -11.32
N PHE A 252 -24.52 -14.80 -10.00
CA PHE A 252 -25.85 -15.04 -9.42
C PHE A 252 -26.90 -13.97 -9.80
N GLU A 253 -26.51 -12.70 -9.89
CA GLU A 253 -27.39 -11.60 -10.29
C GLU A 253 -27.73 -11.67 -11.80
N LEU A 254 -26.75 -12.00 -12.65
CA LEU A 254 -27.00 -12.22 -14.07
C LEU A 254 -27.95 -13.40 -14.31
N HIS A 255 -27.80 -14.50 -13.55
CA HIS A 255 -28.71 -15.64 -13.63
C HIS A 255 -30.16 -15.29 -13.24
N GLN A 256 -30.36 -14.24 -12.43
CA GLN A 256 -31.69 -13.70 -12.10
C GLN A 256 -32.23 -12.70 -13.13
N GLY A 257 -31.48 -12.45 -14.21
CA GLY A 257 -31.86 -11.49 -15.26
C GLY A 257 -31.50 -10.03 -14.95
N ILE A 258 -30.73 -9.77 -13.89
CA ILE A 258 -30.22 -8.43 -13.61
C ILE A 258 -29.11 -8.11 -14.62
N ALA A 259 -29.18 -6.95 -15.28
CA ALA A 259 -28.16 -6.55 -16.23
C ALA A 259 -26.81 -6.35 -15.53
N LEU A 260 -25.72 -6.74 -16.19
CA LEU A 260 -24.35 -6.58 -15.67
C LEU A 260 -24.03 -5.13 -15.26
N THR A 261 -24.51 -4.17 -16.05
CA THR A 261 -24.35 -2.74 -15.75
C THR A 261 -24.98 -2.38 -14.40
N ASP A 262 -26.19 -2.85 -14.13
CA ASP A 262 -26.94 -2.55 -12.89
C ASP A 262 -26.34 -3.27 -11.68
N SER A 263 -25.93 -4.53 -11.88
CA SER A 263 -25.21 -5.33 -10.87
C SER A 263 -23.97 -4.60 -10.34
N ILE A 264 -23.25 -3.91 -11.23
CA ILE A 264 -22.04 -3.16 -10.88
C ILE A 264 -22.35 -1.75 -10.39
N ALA A 265 -23.33 -1.06 -10.98
CA ALA A 265 -23.72 0.30 -10.60
C ALA A 265 -24.15 0.42 -9.13
N ASN A 266 -24.78 -0.62 -8.58
CA ASN A 266 -25.25 -0.65 -7.20
C ASN A 266 -24.14 -0.81 -6.14
N ARG A 267 -22.87 -0.99 -6.56
CA ARG A 267 -21.76 -1.29 -5.66
C ARG A 267 -20.99 -0.04 -5.27
N SER A 268 -21.17 0.41 -4.02
CA SER A 268 -20.56 1.64 -3.50
C SER A 268 -19.03 1.64 -3.42
N TYR A 269 -18.39 0.47 -3.54
CA TYR A 269 -16.93 0.30 -3.51
C TYR A 269 -16.25 0.34 -4.88
N TYR A 270 -17.00 0.50 -5.96
CA TYR A 270 -16.42 0.82 -7.26
C TYR A 270 -16.45 2.32 -7.54
N LEU A 271 -15.61 2.74 -8.49
CA LEU A 271 -15.77 4.02 -9.17
C LEU A 271 -17.05 3.98 -10.01
N GLN A 272 -17.88 5.01 -9.91
CA GLN A 272 -19.16 5.10 -10.65
C GLN A 272 -18.98 4.99 -12.17
N GLU A 273 -17.84 5.47 -12.68
CA GLU A 273 -17.45 5.40 -14.09
C GLU A 273 -17.37 3.96 -14.61
N LEU A 274 -17.15 2.95 -13.73
CA LEU A 274 -17.06 1.54 -14.14
C LEU A 274 -18.35 1.05 -14.80
N ALA A 275 -19.52 1.39 -14.26
CA ALA A 275 -20.80 0.98 -14.84
C ALA A 275 -21.00 1.58 -16.25
N VAL A 276 -20.56 2.83 -16.45
CA VAL A 276 -20.61 3.50 -17.76
C VAL A 276 -19.70 2.80 -18.78
N VAL A 277 -18.50 2.39 -18.37
CA VAL A 277 -17.58 1.63 -19.22
C VAL A 277 -18.18 0.27 -19.60
N ILE A 278 -18.84 -0.41 -18.67
CA ILE A 278 -19.51 -1.69 -18.93
C ILE A 278 -20.66 -1.49 -19.92
N HIS A 279 -21.51 -0.49 -19.70
CA HIS A 279 -22.64 -0.18 -20.58
C HIS A 279 -22.18 0.06 -22.02
N ASN A 280 -21.25 1.01 -22.22
CA ASN A 280 -20.69 1.32 -23.53
C ASN A 280 -19.97 0.09 -24.13
N GLY A 281 -19.25 -0.65 -23.30
CA GLY A 281 -18.61 -1.92 -23.61
C GLY A 281 -19.57 -2.92 -24.25
N GLN A 282 -20.72 -3.12 -23.62
CA GLN A 282 -21.77 -4.02 -24.10
C GLN A 282 -22.42 -3.49 -25.38
N SER A 283 -22.79 -2.21 -25.43
CA SER A 283 -23.45 -1.60 -26.59
C SER A 283 -22.59 -1.62 -27.86
N TYR A 284 -21.27 -1.46 -27.73
CA TYR A 284 -20.34 -1.50 -28.85
C TYR A 284 -19.77 -2.90 -29.13
N GLY A 285 -20.18 -3.93 -28.40
CA GLY A 285 -19.66 -5.30 -28.55
C GLY A 285 -18.16 -5.43 -28.24
N ARG A 286 -17.61 -4.50 -27.44
CA ARG A 286 -16.17 -4.36 -27.15
C ARG A 286 -15.87 -4.30 -25.66
N LEU A 287 -16.68 -5.00 -24.85
CA LEU A 287 -16.62 -4.97 -23.40
C LEU A 287 -15.23 -5.32 -22.85
N GLY A 288 -14.61 -6.40 -23.34
CA GLY A 288 -13.28 -6.82 -22.89
C GLY A 288 -12.20 -5.77 -23.16
N ALA A 289 -12.17 -5.21 -24.37
CA ALA A 289 -11.22 -4.16 -24.74
C ALA A 289 -11.37 -2.91 -23.87
N MET A 290 -12.60 -2.40 -23.73
CA MET A 290 -12.87 -1.19 -22.94
C MET A 290 -12.57 -1.36 -21.46
N LEU A 291 -12.88 -2.52 -20.86
CA LEU A 291 -12.55 -2.79 -19.47
C LEU A 291 -11.03 -2.85 -19.23
N PHE A 292 -10.30 -3.49 -20.15
CA PHE A 292 -8.85 -3.59 -20.06
C PHE A 292 -8.18 -2.22 -20.20
N ASP A 293 -8.57 -1.42 -21.19
CA ASP A 293 -8.08 -0.06 -21.38
C ASP A 293 -8.41 0.83 -20.18
N TYR A 294 -9.63 0.70 -19.65
CA TYR A 294 -10.06 1.40 -18.44
C TYR A 294 -9.22 0.99 -17.23
N SER A 295 -8.87 -0.28 -17.09
CA SER A 295 -7.99 -0.75 -16.00
C SER A 295 -6.63 -0.04 -16.02
N GLY A 296 -6.05 0.18 -17.21
CA GLY A 296 -4.81 0.94 -17.37
C GLY A 296 -4.95 2.42 -16.99
N LEU A 297 -6.11 3.04 -17.27
CA LEU A 297 -6.43 4.40 -16.79
C LEU A 297 -6.54 4.45 -15.26
N VAL A 298 -7.24 3.49 -14.66
CA VAL A 298 -7.42 3.40 -13.20
C VAL A 298 -6.09 3.14 -12.50
N LEU A 299 -5.21 2.32 -13.06
CA LEU A 299 -3.85 2.07 -12.56
C LEU A 299 -3.01 3.35 -12.55
N ARG A 300 -3.06 4.15 -13.63
CA ARG A 300 -2.41 5.47 -13.68
C ARG A 300 -2.98 6.45 -12.65
N ARG A 301 -4.30 6.46 -12.48
CA ARG A 301 -4.98 7.26 -11.44
C ARG A 301 -4.53 6.85 -10.03
N MET A 302 -4.32 5.55 -9.79
CA MET A 302 -3.78 5.02 -8.54
C MET A 302 -2.35 5.54 -8.28
N ASP A 303 -1.46 5.46 -9.28
CA ASP A 303 -0.07 5.97 -9.16
C ASP A 303 -0.04 7.46 -8.79
N LEU A 304 -0.81 8.27 -9.50
CA LEU A 304 -0.90 9.71 -9.27
C LEU A 304 -1.48 10.03 -7.89
N GLY A 305 -2.51 9.29 -7.46
CA GLY A 305 -3.10 9.42 -6.13
C GLY A 305 -2.07 9.17 -5.03
N ILE A 306 -1.29 8.10 -5.13
CA ILE A 306 -0.27 7.76 -4.14
C ILE A 306 0.82 8.84 -4.10
N LYS A 307 1.32 9.30 -5.25
CA LYS A 307 2.30 10.39 -5.32
C LYS A 307 1.79 11.67 -4.69
N LYS A 308 0.53 12.03 -4.94
CA LYS A 308 -0.10 13.23 -4.34
C LYS A 308 -0.20 13.10 -2.82
N CYS A 309 -0.60 11.93 -2.32
CA CYS A 309 -0.62 11.67 -0.89
C CYS A 309 0.77 11.83 -0.26
N PHE A 310 1.81 11.25 -0.87
CA PHE A 310 3.18 11.38 -0.38
C PHE A 310 3.71 12.82 -0.47
N ALA A 311 3.39 13.56 -1.53
CA ALA A 311 3.78 14.97 -1.67
C ALA A 311 3.16 15.86 -0.58
N MET A 312 1.95 15.54 -0.09
CA MET A 312 1.29 16.29 0.99
C MET A 312 1.87 16.01 2.39
N ILE A 313 2.63 14.93 2.57
CA ILE A 313 3.26 14.62 3.86
C ILE A 313 4.22 15.74 4.27
N GLN A 314 5.07 16.19 3.36
CA GLN A 314 6.15 17.14 3.67
C GLN A 314 5.63 18.52 4.13
N PRO A 315 4.66 19.18 3.46
CA PRO A 315 4.10 20.45 3.93
C PRO A 315 3.44 20.37 5.30
N VAL A 316 2.75 19.26 5.61
CA VAL A 316 2.12 19.07 6.93
C VAL A 316 3.18 19.05 8.03
N PHE A 317 4.29 18.32 7.83
CA PHE A 317 5.40 18.34 8.78
C PHE A 317 6.02 19.73 8.92
N PHE A 318 6.12 20.52 7.85
CA PHE A 318 6.61 21.90 7.95
C PHE A 318 5.70 22.83 8.73
N VAL A 319 4.38 22.76 8.53
CA VAL A 319 3.43 23.58 9.28
C VAL A 319 3.47 23.21 10.77
N LEU A 320 3.48 21.91 11.08
CA LEU A 320 3.62 21.43 12.45
C LEU A 320 4.93 21.92 13.07
N PHE A 321 6.04 21.81 12.34
CA PHE A 321 7.35 22.24 12.80
C PHE A 321 7.44 23.76 13.01
N ALA A 322 6.89 24.56 12.09
CA ALA A 322 6.84 26.01 12.20
C ALA A 322 6.02 26.45 13.43
N GLY A 323 4.86 25.84 13.65
CA GLY A 323 4.06 26.09 14.86
C GLY A 323 4.82 25.76 16.13
N LEU A 324 5.63 24.70 16.10
CA LEU A 324 6.47 24.30 17.23
C LEU A 324 7.63 25.27 17.47
N ILE A 325 8.33 25.72 16.43
CA ILE A 325 9.37 26.76 16.56
C ILE A 325 8.78 28.03 17.18
N ILE A 326 7.61 28.47 16.73
CA ILE A 326 6.93 29.65 17.29
C ILE A 326 6.66 29.45 18.78
N LEU A 327 6.18 28.27 19.17
CA LEU A 327 5.94 27.94 20.58
C LEU A 327 7.23 27.96 21.41
N LEU A 328 8.34 27.44 20.85
CA LEU A 328 9.65 27.47 21.49
C LEU A 328 10.18 28.91 21.63
N PHE A 329 10.06 29.71 20.57
CA PHE A 329 10.45 31.11 20.58
C PHE A 329 9.65 31.91 21.61
N LEU A 330 8.33 31.74 21.66
CA LEU A 330 7.47 32.35 22.68
C LEU A 330 7.88 31.92 24.09
N SER A 331 8.24 30.65 24.29
CA SER A 331 8.72 30.19 25.60
C SER A 331 9.99 30.91 26.06
N ILE A 332 10.84 31.39 25.15
CA ILE A 332 12.08 32.12 25.46
C ILE A 332 11.82 33.62 25.59
N MET A 333 11.02 34.20 24.69
CA MET A 333 10.77 35.65 24.65
C MET A 333 9.77 36.14 25.68
N LEU A 334 8.73 35.35 25.99
CA LEU A 334 7.72 35.73 26.99
C LEU A 334 8.35 36.05 28.36
N PRO A 335 9.37 35.31 28.84
CA PRO A 335 10.17 35.74 29.98
C PRO A 335 10.76 37.13 29.91
N ILE A 336 11.41 37.43 28.79
CA ILE A 336 12.13 38.68 28.61
C ILE A 336 11.12 39.84 28.62
N PHE A 337 9.98 39.69 27.96
CA PHE A 337 8.92 40.71 28.00
C PHE A 337 8.35 40.92 29.39
N HIS A 338 8.06 39.85 30.15
CA HIS A 338 7.60 39.99 31.53
C HIS A 338 8.64 40.63 32.46
N MET A 339 9.93 40.47 32.17
CA MET A 339 10.99 41.16 32.91
C MET A 339 11.08 42.64 32.55
N ILE A 340 10.78 43.02 31.31
CA ILE A 340 10.75 44.42 30.86
C ILE A 340 9.51 45.15 31.39
N ASP A 341 8.34 44.50 31.38
CA ASP A 341 7.08 45.07 31.90
C ASP A 341 7.02 45.09 33.45
N GLY A 342 7.89 44.33 34.11
CA GLY A 342 7.98 44.21 35.57
C GLY A 342 8.99 45.16 36.24
N ILE A 343 9.64 46.02 35.45
CA ILE A 343 10.42 47.20 35.87
C ILE A 343 9.55 48.42 35.56
#